data_AF-A0A6J4QBB4-F1
#
_entry.id   AF-A0A6J4QBB4-F1
#
_cell.length_a   1.000
_cell.length_b   1.000
_cell.length_c   1.000
_cell.angle_alpha   90.00
_cell.angle_beta   90.00
_cell.angle_gamma   90.00
#
_symmetry.space_group_name_H-M   'P 1'
#
loop_
_entity.id
_entity.type
_entity.pdbx_description
1 polymer ?
#
loop_
_entity_poly.entity_id
_entity_poly.type
_entity_poly.pdbx_seq_one_letter_code
_entity_poly.pdbx_strand_id
1 'polypeptide(L)' 'MKLETAQVGTRVRVQSDHRKPHLRGAVGTIQKRYGVPAYTAFEVSFPDGQTELLWDHQLEEMREPAQRPKRRWPFW' A
#
# COMPACT_ATOMS: atom_id res chain seq x y z
N MET A 1 -4.78 8.51 -1.79
CA MET A 1 -5.73 7.38 -1.95
C MET A 1 -5.49 6.44 -0.77
N LYS A 2 -6.54 6.08 -0.02
CA LYS A 2 -6.41 5.27 1.21
C LYS A 2 -6.12 3.82 0.87
N LEU A 3 -5.15 3.20 1.55
CA LEU A 3 -4.64 1.84 1.27
C LEU A 3 -5.56 0.69 1.68
N GLU A 4 -6.83 0.96 2.00
CA GLU A 4 -7.78 -0.04 2.50
C GLU A 4 -7.91 -1.26 1.58
N THR A 5 -7.72 -1.06 0.27
CA THR A 5 -7.79 -2.09 -0.77
C THR A 5 -6.44 -2.63 -1.21
N ALA A 6 -5.32 -2.19 -0.61
CA ALA A 6 -4.00 -2.65 -1.01
C ALA A 6 -3.82 -4.14 -0.70
N GLN A 7 -3.35 -4.89 -1.69
CA GLN A 7 -3.12 -6.32 -1.59
C GLN A 7 -1.63 -6.62 -1.44
N VAL A 8 -1.30 -7.81 -0.93
CA VAL A 8 0.06 -8.34 -0.97
C VAL A 8 0.57 -8.32 -2.41
N GLY A 9 1.80 -7.86 -2.62
CA GLY A 9 2.42 -7.64 -3.93
C GLY A 9 2.23 -6.22 -4.50
N THR A 10 1.44 -5.37 -3.85
CA THR A 10 1.26 -3.98 -4.28
C THR A 10 2.51 -3.15 -4.00
N ARG A 11 2.94 -2.34 -4.99
CA ARG A 11 4.00 -1.34 -4.79
C ARG A 11 3.43 -0.14 -4.05
N VAL A 12 4.11 0.25 -2.98
CA VAL A 12 3.74 1.39 -2.14
C VAL A 12 4.92 2.32 -1.97
N ARG A 13 4.61 3.59 -1.82
CA ARG A 13 5.58 4.63 -1.50
C ARG A 13 5.33 5.11 -0.08
N VAL A 14 6.38 5.25 0.71
CA VAL A 14 6.27 5.87 2.03
C VAL A 14 6.13 7.38 1.86
N GLN A 15 5.26 8.01 2.66
CA GLN A 15 5.07 9.45 2.60
C GLN A 15 6.36 10.23 2.89
N SER A 16 6.51 11.37 2.22
CA SER A 16 7.68 12.26 2.41
C SER A 16 7.72 12.92 3.79
N ASP A 17 6.58 13.00 4.49
CA ASP A 17 6.50 13.54 5.86
C ASP A 17 6.88 12.50 6.94
N HIS A 18 7.24 11.28 6.54
CA HIS A 18 7.44 10.21 7.51
C HIS A 18 8.55 10.52 8.53
N ARG A 19 8.35 10.11 9.79
CA ARG A 19 9.26 10.43 10.91
C ARG A 19 10.69 9.93 10.68
N LYS A 20 10.83 8.77 10.01
CA LYS A 20 12.13 8.18 9.66
C LYS A 20 12.64 8.76 8.33
N PRO A 21 13.73 9.54 8.31
CA PRO A 21 14.20 10.21 7.09
C PRO A 21 14.64 9.24 5.99
N HIS A 22 15.19 8.07 6.35
CA HIS A 22 15.63 7.05 5.38
C HIS A 22 14.47 6.40 4.62
N LEU A 23 13.26 6.39 5.20
CA LEU A 23 12.08 5.84 4.54
C LEU A 23 11.32 6.89 3.74
N ARG A 24 11.61 8.19 3.88
CA ARG A 24 10.81 9.24 3.21
C ARG A 24 10.85 9.09 1.69
N GLY A 25 9.67 8.88 1.09
CA GLY A 25 9.56 8.69 -0.35
C GLY A 25 10.11 7.37 -0.87
N ALA A 26 10.55 6.46 0.00
CA ALA A 26 11.05 5.15 -0.37
C ALA A 26 9.93 4.29 -0.96
N VAL A 27 10.27 3.47 -1.94
CA VAL A 27 9.32 2.59 -2.62
C VAL A 27 9.61 1.16 -2.22
N GLY A 28 8.59 0.48 -1.73
CA GLY A 28 8.66 -0.92 -1.35
C GLY A 28 7.44 -1.70 -1.84
N THR A 29 7.44 -2.99 -1.56
CA THR A 29 6.37 -3.91 -1.93
C THR A 29 5.75 -4.49 -0.68
N ILE A 30 4.42 -4.49 -0.60
CA ILE A 30 3.70 -5.11 0.52
C ILE A 30 3.92 -6.63 0.45
N GLN A 31 4.54 -7.20 1.49
CA GLN A 31 4.63 -8.66 1.64
C GLN A 31 3.48 -9.23 2.45
N LYS A 32 3.04 -8.52 3.51
CA LYS A 32 1.96 -8.98 4.38
C LYS A 32 1.12 -7.82 4.89
N ARG A 33 -0.11 -8.14 5.26
CA ARG A 33 -1.09 -7.23 5.85
C ARG A 33 -1.49 -7.74 7.23
N TYR A 34 -1.50 -6.85 8.21
CA TYR A 34 -1.86 -7.14 9.60
C TYR A 34 -2.98 -6.22 10.06
N GLY A 35 -3.81 -6.71 10.99
CA GLY A 35 -4.85 -5.94 11.65
C GLY A 35 -6.22 -5.95 10.95
N VAL A 36 -7.10 -5.08 11.44
CA VAL A 36 -8.49 -4.92 10.96
C VAL A 36 -8.60 -3.70 10.03
N PRO A 37 -9.65 -3.56 9.22
CA PRO A 37 -9.78 -2.45 8.26
C PRO A 37 -9.62 -1.05 8.87
N ALA A 38 -9.99 -0.88 10.15
CA ALA A 38 -9.84 0.37 10.88
C ALA A 38 -8.40 0.69 11.32
N TYR A 39 -7.54 -0.33 11.46
CA TYR A 39 -6.15 -0.22 11.94
C TYR A 39 -5.28 -1.24 11.20
N THR A 40 -5.09 -1.02 9.90
CA THR A 40 -4.30 -1.93 9.07
C THR A 40 -2.84 -1.48 9.03
N ALA A 41 -1.93 -2.41 9.33
CA ALA A 41 -0.50 -2.26 9.13
C ALA A 41 -0.03 -3.16 7.98
N PHE A 42 0.96 -2.70 7.25
CA PHE A 42 1.55 -3.40 6.11
C PHE A 42 3.02 -3.63 6.36
N GLU A 43 3.46 -4.86 6.16
CA GLU A 43 4.87 -5.21 6.13
C GLU A 43 5.37 -4.98 4.72
N VAL A 44 6.25 -3.99 4.57
CA VAL A 44 6.77 -3.52 3.29
C VAL A 44 8.22 -3.91 3.18
N SER A 45 8.55 -4.66 2.13
CA SER A 45 9.92 -5.01 1.78
C SER A 45 10.47 -4.00 0.79
N PHE A 46 11.63 -3.46 1.13
CA PHE A 46 12.37 -2.48 0.34
C PHE A 46 13.48 -3.18 -0.47
N PRO A 47 13.93 -2.56 -1.58
CA PRO A 47 14.95 -3.14 -2.45
C PRO A 47 16.33 -3.27 -1.81
N ASP A 48 16.56 -2.60 -0.68
CA ASP A 48 17.74 -2.75 0.18
C ASP A 48 17.72 -4.05 1.01
N GLY A 49 16.66 -4.86 0.89
CA GLY A 49 16.45 -6.09 1.66
C GLY A 49 15.90 -5.84 3.06
N GLN A 50 15.65 -4.58 3.44
CA GLN A 50 15.00 -4.25 4.70
C GLN A 50 13.49 -4.46 4.59
N THR A 51 12.88 -4.81 5.71
CA THR A 51 11.42 -4.93 5.81
C THR A 51 10.95 -4.12 7.00
N GLU A 52 9.96 -3.25 6.79
CA GLU A 52 9.42 -2.36 7.82
C GLU A 52 7.91 -2.47 7.89
N LEU A 53 7.38 -2.35 9.10
CA LEU A 53 5.95 -2.39 9.36
C LEU A 53 5.42 -0.96 9.40
N LEU A 54 4.60 -0.62 8.41
CA LEU A 54 4.13 0.73 8.14
C LEU A 54 2.60 0.76 8.13
N TRP A 55 2.04 1.85 8.64
CA TRP A 55 0.59 2.00 8.75
C TRP A 55 -0.01 2.51 7.44
N ASP A 56 -1.30 2.26 7.22
CA ASP A 56 -2.01 2.70 6.01
C ASP A 56 -1.85 4.21 5.74
N HIS A 57 -1.90 5.03 6.78
CA HIS A 57 -1.78 6.48 6.68
C HIS A 57 -0.34 6.97 6.48
N GLN A 58 0.66 6.09 6.55
CA GLN A 58 2.08 6.43 6.32
C GLN A 58 2.53 6.05 4.91
N LEU A 59 1.67 5.35 4.18
CA LEU A 59 1.96 4.77 2.89
C LEU A 59 1.01 5.38 1.85
N GLU A 60 1.50 5.49 0.64
CA GLU A 60 0.76 5.86 -0.55
C GLU A 60 0.81 4.71 -1.55
N GLU A 61 -0.35 4.31 -2.05
CA GLU A 61 -0.42 3.26 -3.06
C GLU A 61 0.15 3.78 -4.38
N MET A 62 1.18 3.13 -4.90
CA MET A 62 1.63 3.34 -6.28
C MET A 62 0.81 2.45 -7.20
N ARG A 63 -0.51 2.63 -7.17
CA ARG A 63 -1.37 2.03 -8.18
C ARG A 63 -1.15 2.77 -9.49
N GLU A 64 -0.64 2.05 -10.49
CA GLU A 64 -1.17 2.26 -11.83
C GLU A 64 -2.68 1.98 -11.75
N PRO A 65 -3.57 2.79 -12.35
CA PRO A 65 -5.01 2.67 -12.16
C PRO A 65 -5.50 1.32 -12.69
N ALA A 66 -5.49 0.31 -11.82
CA ALA A 66 -6.06 -0.99 -12.07
C ALA A 66 -7.58 -0.85 -12.09
N GLN A 67 -8.06 -0.50 -13.29
CA GLN A 67 -9.25 -0.99 -13.94
C GLN A 67 -10.49 -1.07 -13.03
N ARG A 68 -11.34 -0.04 -13.15
CA ARG A 68 -12.77 -0.16 -12.85
C ARG A 68 -13.26 -1.52 -13.35
N PRO A 69 -13.83 -2.40 -12.52
CA PRO A 69 -14.59 -3.51 -13.07
C PRO A 69 -15.74 -2.88 -13.86
N LYS A 70 -15.72 -3.02 -15.20
CA LYS A 70 -16.88 -2.76 -16.05
C LYS A 70 -17.95 -3.75 -15.60
N ARG A 71 -18.78 -3.34 -14.62
CA ARG A 71 -20.05 -3.99 -14.32
C ARG A 71 -20.88 -3.92 -15.60
N ARG A 72 -20.85 -4.99 -16.39
CA ARG A 72 -21.86 -5.27 -17.40
C ARG A 72 -23.11 -5.71 -16.66
N TRP A 73 -24.10 -4.83 -16.56
CA TRP A 73 -25.46 -5.24 -16.23
C TRP A 73 -26.05 -5.91 -17.48
N PRO A 74 -26.58 -7.15 -17.41
CA PRO A 74 -27.57 -7.55 -18.38
C PRO A 74 -28.91 -6.92 -17.95
N PHE A 75 -29.45 -6.07 -18.80
CA PHE A 75 -30.85 -5.64 -18.74
C PHE A 75 -31.67 -6.78 -19.35
N TRP A 76 -32.37 -7.57 -18.52
CA TRP A 76 -33.49 -8.42 -18.92
C TRP A 76 -34.49 -8.45 -17.76
#